data_AF-A0AA43ICN7-F1
#
_entry.id   AF-A0AA43ICN7-F1
#
_cell.length_a   1.000
_cell.length_b   1.000
_cell.length_c   1.000
_cell.angle_alpha   90.00
_cell.angle_beta   90.00
_cell.angle_gamma   90.00
#
_symmetry.space_group_name_H-M   'P 1'
#
loop_
_entity.id
_entity.type
_entity.pdbx_description
1 polymer ?
#
loop_
_entity_poly.entity_id
_entity_poly.type
_entity_poly.pdbx_seq_one_letter_code
_entity_poly.pdbx_strand_id
1 'polypeptide(L)'
;MNENTWGLQFVRVNVQDNQFETLLILKGVSEEYAKETFERIKSEFVKNQGEPDCVVDLLNEEDSIVDDFAITLVQAKTIASLLGHSITE
;
A
#
# COMPACT_ATOMS: atom_id res chain seq x y z
N MET A 1 18.44 -5.80 16.41
CA MET A 1 17.06 -6.31 16.54
C MET A 1 16.41 -6.03 15.21
N ASN A 2 15.85 -7.04 14.53
CA ASN A 2 15.12 -6.80 13.30
C ASN A 2 13.92 -5.92 13.67
N GLU A 3 13.96 -4.67 13.25
CA GLU A 3 12.81 -3.74 13.30
C GLU A 3 11.79 -4.07 12.20
N ASN A 4 11.97 -5.19 11.51
CA ASN A 4 11.10 -5.62 10.43
C ASN A 4 9.82 -6.22 11.03
N THR A 5 8.80 -5.39 11.05
CA THR A 5 7.43 -5.71 11.43
C THR A 5 6.55 -5.65 10.19
N TRP A 6 5.36 -6.24 10.26
CA TRP A 6 4.36 -6.14 9.20
C TRP A 6 3.98 -4.69 8.89
N GLY A 7 3.43 -4.48 7.70
CA GLY A 7 3.09 -3.13 7.26
C GLY A 7 2.39 -3.07 5.91
N LEU A 8 2.17 -1.84 5.46
CA LEU A 8 1.63 -1.50 4.15
C LEU A 8 2.61 -0.61 3.40
N GLN A 9 2.68 -0.79 2.10
CA GLN A 9 3.47 0.06 1.20
C GLN A 9 2.57 0.58 0.09
N PHE A 10 2.68 1.86 -0.23
CA PHE A 10 2.00 2.49 -1.36
C PHE A 10 3.03 2.75 -2.44
N VAL A 11 2.77 2.23 -3.64
CA VAL A 11 3.69 2.30 -4.77
C VAL A 11 2.97 2.93 -5.95
N ARG A 12 3.60 3.90 -6.59
CA ARG A 12 3.24 4.36 -7.91
C ARG A 12 3.85 3.44 -8.96
N VAL A 13 3.05 3.05 -9.94
CA VAL A 13 3.49 2.23 -11.06
C VAL A 13 3.60 3.12 -12.29
N ASN A 14 4.81 3.29 -12.81
CA ASN A 14 5.04 3.92 -14.11
C ASN A 14 5.25 2.82 -15.15
N VAL A 15 4.17 2.48 -15.85
CA VAL A 15 4.16 1.42 -16.87
C VAL A 15 5.02 1.79 -18.09
N GLN A 16 5.11 3.08 -18.44
CA GLN A 16 5.88 3.54 -19.61
C GLN A 16 7.38 3.32 -19.42
N ASP A 17 7.88 3.65 -18.23
CA ASP A 17 9.31 3.56 -17.91
C ASP A 17 9.69 2.25 -17.20
N ASN A 18 8.72 1.37 -16.96
CA ASN A 18 8.87 0.14 -16.16
C ASN A 18 9.52 0.42 -14.79
N GLN A 19 9.01 1.46 -14.11
CA GLN A 19 9.51 1.92 -12.82
C GLN A 19 8.45 1.86 -11.75
N PHE A 20 8.90 1.61 -10.53
CA PHE A 20 8.10 1.63 -9.31
C PHE A 20 8.67 2.69 -8.39
N GLU A 21 7.80 3.58 -7.92
CA GLU A 21 8.18 4.64 -6.99
C GLU A 21 7.41 4.44 -5.68
N THR A 22 8.13 4.27 -4.58
CA THR A 22 7.51 4.19 -3.27
C THR A 22 7.00 5.56 -2.84
N LEU A 23 5.70 5.66 -2.60
CA LEU A 23 5.03 6.88 -2.14
C LEU A 23 4.99 6.97 -0.61
N LEU A 24 4.75 5.84 0.06
CA LEU A 24 4.59 5.77 1.51
C LEU A 24 4.84 4.35 2.00
N ILE A 25 5.54 4.20 3.13
CA ILE A 25 5.69 2.93 3.83
C ILE A 25 5.17 3.10 5.25
N LEU A 26 4.24 2.24 5.66
CA LEU A 26 3.65 2.15 6.98
C LEU A 26 4.06 0.83 7.62
N LYS A 27 5.12 0.84 8.43
CA LYS A 27 5.60 -0.32 9.19
C LYS A 27 5.52 -0.04 10.69
N GLY A 28 5.73 -1.07 11.51
CA GLY A 28 5.75 -0.99 12.97
C GLY A 28 4.55 -1.66 13.64
N VAL A 29 3.75 -2.42 12.88
CA VAL A 29 2.46 -2.96 13.35
C VAL A 29 2.46 -4.48 13.41
N SER A 30 1.50 -5.05 14.15
CA SER A 30 1.29 -6.50 14.20
C SER A 30 0.78 -7.03 12.86
N GLU A 31 0.99 -8.33 12.62
CA GLU A 31 0.42 -9.04 11.46
C GLU A 31 -1.10 -8.86 11.37
N GLU A 32 -1.80 -9.08 12.48
CA GLU A 32 -3.25 -8.96 12.57
C GLU A 32 -3.72 -7.56 12.14
N TYR A 33 -3.10 -6.51 12.69
CA TYR A 33 -3.47 -5.14 12.37
C TYR A 33 -3.19 -4.80 10.89
N ALA A 34 -2.05 -5.23 10.35
CA ALA A 34 -1.71 -5.01 8.94
C ALA A 34 -2.72 -5.69 8.01
N LYS A 35 -3.04 -6.96 8.28
CA LYS A 35 -4.03 -7.74 7.51
C LYS A 35 -5.43 -7.17 7.59
N GLU A 36 -5.90 -6.82 8.79
CA GLU A 36 -7.22 -6.21 8.98
C GLU A 36 -7.33 -4.87 8.26
N THR A 37 -6.29 -4.03 8.33
CA THR A 37 -6.26 -2.76 7.62
C THR A 37 -6.28 -2.97 6.11
N PHE A 38 -5.52 -3.92 5.61
CA PHE A 38 -5.48 -4.26 4.18
C PHE A 38 -6.82 -4.79 3.66
N GLU A 39 -7.45 -5.73 4.38
CA GLU A 39 -8.77 -6.25 4.01
C GLU A 39 -9.85 -5.17 4.11
N ARG A 40 -9.75 -4.25 5.07
CA ARG A 40 -10.64 -3.09 5.14
C ARG A 40 -10.50 -2.22 3.88
N ILE A 41 -9.27 -1.93 3.44
CA ILE A 41 -9.02 -1.20 2.17
C ILE A 41 -9.67 -1.93 0.99
N LYS A 42 -9.48 -3.25 0.88
CA LYS A 42 -10.08 -4.07 -0.20
C LYS A 42 -11.61 -4.04 -0.19
N SER A 43 -12.23 -3.92 0.99
CA SER A 43 -13.69 -3.86 1.12
C SER A 43 -14.28 -2.47 0.87
N GLU A 44 -13.56 -1.40 1.24
CA GLU A 44 -14.04 -0.02 1.16
C GLU A 44 -13.76 0.64 -0.20
N PHE A 45 -12.75 0.14 -0.93
CA PHE A 45 -12.30 0.74 -2.20
C PHE A 45 -12.49 -0.23 -3.36
N VAL A 46 -12.91 0.31 -4.52
CA VAL A 46 -13.01 -0.47 -5.75
C VAL A 46 -11.61 -0.67 -6.32
N LYS A 47 -11.25 -1.93 -6.60
CA LYS A 47 -9.98 -2.29 -7.26
C LYS A 47 -9.88 -1.57 -8.60
N ASN A 48 -8.77 -0.91 -8.87
CA ASN A 48 -8.50 -0.35 -10.18
C ASN A 48 -8.28 -1.50 -11.18
N GLN A 49 -9.12 -1.55 -12.23
CA GLN A 49 -9.04 -2.54 -13.32
C GLN A 49 -8.44 -1.95 -14.61
N GLY A 50 -8.14 -0.65 -14.61
CA GLY A 50 -7.45 0.01 -15.72
C GLY A 50 -5.94 -0.22 -15.67
N GLU A 51 -5.19 0.59 -16.41
CA GLU A 51 -3.74 0.62 -16.27
C GLU A 51 -3.37 0.94 -14.81
N PRO A 52 -2.47 0.17 -14.18
CA PRO A 52 -2.14 0.33 -12.78
C PRO A 52 -1.41 1.66 -12.59
N ASP A 53 -2.05 2.57 -11.85
CA ASP A 53 -1.50 3.88 -11.47
C ASP A 53 -0.80 3.78 -10.11
N CYS A 54 -1.42 3.08 -9.15
CA CYS A 54 -0.85 2.82 -7.84
C CYS A 54 -1.21 1.40 -7.34
N VAL A 55 -0.43 0.89 -6.39
CA VAL A 55 -0.68 -0.37 -5.69
C VAL A 55 -0.49 -0.16 -4.19
N VAL A 56 -1.32 -0.80 -3.39
CA VAL A 56 -1.06 -1.02 -1.95
C VAL A 56 -0.57 -2.44 -1.77
N ASP A 57 0.61 -2.60 -1.22
CA ASP A 57 1.22 -3.88 -0.91
C ASP A 57 1.09 -4.16 0.59
N LEU A 58 0.68 -5.39 0.94
CA LEU A 58 0.81 -5.92 2.29
C LEU A 58 2.20 -6.54 2.45
N LEU A 59 2.99 -6.05 3.41
CA LEU A 59 4.34 -6.51 3.68
C LEU A 59 4.38 -7.39 4.93
N ASN A 60 5.15 -8.48 4.88
CA ASN A 60 5.50 -9.27 6.05
C ASN A 60 6.78 -8.76 6.75
N GLU A 61 7.21 -9.47 7.80
CA GLU A 61 8.44 -9.22 8.55
C GLU A 61 9.76 -9.38 7.75
N GLU A 62 9.70 -9.93 6.54
CA GLU A 62 10.85 -10.06 5.65
C GLU A 62 10.82 -8.99 4.54
N ASP A 63 9.94 -7.99 4.66
CA ASP A 63 9.65 -6.98 3.63
C ASP A 63 9.20 -7.58 2.29
N SER A 64 8.75 -8.84 2.31
CA SER A 64 8.18 -9.51 1.15
C SER A 64 6.71 -9.13 1.00
N ILE A 65 6.30 -8.92 -0.25
CA ILE A 65 4.90 -8.66 -0.60
C ILE A 65 4.10 -9.95 -0.43
N VAL A 66 3.10 -9.91 0.43
CA VAL A 66 2.20 -11.04 0.73
C VAL A 66 0.95 -11.00 -0.14
N ASP A 67 0.40 -9.80 -0.35
CA ASP A 67 -0.76 -9.55 -1.20
C ASP A 67 -0.69 -8.11 -1.72
N ASP A 68 -1.39 -7.83 -2.82
CA ASP A 68 -1.41 -6.52 -3.48
C ASP A 68 -2.83 -6.08 -3.86
N PHE A 69 -3.01 -4.76 -3.90
CA PHE A 69 -4.28 -4.17 -4.31
C PHE A 69 -4.07 -2.96 -5.21
N ALA A 70 -4.36 -3.15 -6.51
CA ALA A 70 -4.32 -2.08 -7.49
C ALA A 70 -5.37 -1.00 -7.19
N ILE A 71 -4.91 0.25 -7.16
CA ILE A 71 -5.70 1.44 -6.86
C ILE A 71 -5.27 2.60 -7.78
N THR A 72 -5.99 3.72 -7.69
CA THR A 72 -5.62 5.00 -8.29
C THR A 72 -4.81 5.85 -7.31
N LEU A 73 -4.07 6.84 -7.78
CA LEU A 73 -3.38 7.81 -6.93
C LEU A 73 -4.34 8.57 -6.00
N VAL A 74 -5.54 8.87 -6.47
CA VAL A 74 -6.58 9.52 -5.65
C VAL A 74 -6.98 8.63 -4.48
N GLN A 75 -7.18 7.33 -4.74
CA GLN A 75 -7.46 6.35 -3.68
C GLN A 75 -6.25 6.23 -2.73
N ALA A 76 -5.02 6.19 -3.24
CA ALA A 76 -3.81 6.11 -2.43
C ALA A 76 -3.73 7.28 -1.43
N LYS A 77 -3.91 8.51 -1.93
CA LYS A 77 -3.94 9.74 -1.11
C LYS A 77 -5.07 9.69 -0.08
N THR A 78 -6.25 9.20 -0.46
CA THR A 78 -7.41 9.08 0.44
C THR A 78 -7.14 8.07 1.55
N ILE A 79 -6.64 6.87 1.22
CA ILE A 79 -6.31 5.82 2.18
C ILE A 79 -5.22 6.31 3.14
N ALA A 80 -4.14 6.91 2.62
CA ALA A 80 -3.09 7.48 3.46
C ALA A 80 -3.66 8.50 4.46
N SER A 81 -4.55 9.39 4.01
CA SER A 81 -5.21 10.36 4.88
C SER A 81 -6.10 9.71 5.95
N LEU A 82 -6.84 8.65 5.62
CA LEU A 82 -7.66 7.91 6.58
C LEU A 82 -6.80 7.20 7.66
N LEU A 83 -5.57 6.83 7.31
CA LEU A 83 -4.60 6.27 8.22
C LEU A 83 -3.80 7.33 9.00
N GLY A 84 -4.09 8.63 8.81
CA GLY A 84 -3.40 9.73 9.48
C GLY A 84 -2.07 10.14 8.84
N HIS A 85 -1.85 9.75 7.59
CA HIS A 85 -0.65 10.04 6.80
C HIS A 85 -0.97 10.90 5.57
N SER A 86 0.06 11.38 4.87
CA SER A 86 -0.10 12.15 3.64
C SER A 86 0.87 11.67 2.59
N ILE A 87 0.38 11.48 1.36
CA ILE A 87 1.22 11.30 0.17
C ILE A 87 1.32 12.68 -0.51
N THR A 88 2.48 13.30 -0.38
CA THR A 88 2.82 14.53 -1.09
C THR A 88 3.65 14.17 -2.31
N GLU A 89 3.15 14.51 -3.50
CA GLU A 89 3.95 14.56 -4.72
C GLU A 89 4.72 15.87 -4.79
#